data_AF-A0A563U8B7-F1
#
_entry.id   AF-A0A563U8B7-F1
#
_cell.length_a   1.000
_cell.length_b   1.000
_cell.length_c   1.000
_cell.angle_alpha   90.00
_cell.angle_beta   90.00
_cell.angle_gamma   90.00
#
_symmetry.space_group_name_H-M   'P 1'
#
loop_
_entity.id
_entity.type
_entity.pdbx_description
1 polymer ?
#
loop_
_entity_poly.entity_id
_entity_poly.type
_entity_poly.pdbx_seq_one_letter_code
_entity_poly.pdbx_strand_id
1 'polypeptide(L)'
;MVKLSICIPTYNRSAFLRSNLLSLFDQINDQENEVEVIISNNASTDDTDSVVAPYLHRANVTYQSQPVNLGAIKNILNVVERAKGEFCWIIGDDDFLMPGAVKNVLEVINKNSSIDFIYAKVTEIEIDEYLKYPQPFHTEMVTNNTGLQYKIIERWEKLLTPQYSIIFLGELMGSVFRRALWVSYKLEDLDEPYLSTLNTSYPHSVIFANTMIGRKAIYLETPSVLAMAGSRDWWHKLGYITLVHVKSLLALYKSRGVSLDIMMQCYDHFIKLSAPFALKFLFNSPKQDDNNVLLGKYYREMFSLNRRLLINESYKEVKKNAKHMQWHYKTRAVDYIRRLFIKSKKTDAVLNAEHIKALHIDIPNNYNINGVITFVNEGSIKIGNQFKANSGADHNMIGGDSVLRIIAAKRGAIINIGDNVGMSNCTIVAWKKVTIEDNVLIGGGVKIWDTNFHSLNPQVRTADYHLDHDIKTAPIHIKQYAFIGAGSIILKGVTIGENSVIGAGSVVVGDIPDNVIAGGNPCRVIKPL
;
A
#
# COMPACT_ATOMS: atom_id res chain seq x y z
N MET A 1 -37.06 8.47 26.74
CA MET A 1 -36.36 9.20 25.66
C MET A 1 -35.55 8.17 24.90
N VAL A 2 -35.59 8.17 23.58
CA VAL A 2 -34.84 7.19 22.77
C VAL A 2 -33.35 7.41 23.02
N LYS A 3 -32.64 6.35 23.41
CA LYS A 3 -31.19 6.38 23.67
C LYS A 3 -30.38 6.03 22.43
N LEU A 4 -30.86 5.07 21.64
CA LEU A 4 -30.13 4.53 20.50
C LEU A 4 -31.02 4.49 19.26
N SER A 5 -30.53 5.05 18.15
CA SER A 5 -31.13 4.89 16.83
C SER A 5 -30.28 3.95 15.98
N ILE A 6 -30.86 2.84 15.56
CA ILE A 6 -30.24 1.92 14.62
C ILE A 6 -30.62 2.40 13.21
N CYS A 7 -29.62 2.84 12.45
CA CYS A 7 -29.78 3.53 11.19
C CYS A 7 -29.35 2.62 10.04
N ILE A 8 -30.28 2.19 9.20
CA ILE A 8 -30.07 1.22 8.12
C ILE A 8 -30.29 1.90 6.76
N PRO A 9 -29.23 2.35 6.07
CA PRO A 9 -29.33 2.73 4.67
C PRO A 9 -29.38 1.46 3.80
N THR A 10 -30.31 1.38 2.85
CA THR A 10 -30.45 0.21 1.97
C THR A 10 -30.68 0.58 0.51
N TYR A 11 -30.18 -0.27 -0.40
CA TYR A 11 -30.41 -0.14 -1.85
C TYR A 11 -30.23 -1.48 -2.58
N ASN A 12 -31.29 -2.02 -3.15
CA ASN A 12 -31.29 -3.22 -4.00
C ASN A 12 -30.62 -4.46 -3.38
N ARG A 13 -30.85 -4.69 -2.08
CA ARG A 13 -30.27 -5.80 -1.30
C ARG A 13 -31.29 -6.40 -0.33
N SER A 14 -32.54 -6.53 -0.77
CA SER A 14 -33.65 -7.02 0.06
C SER A 14 -33.36 -8.34 0.80
N ALA A 15 -32.60 -9.26 0.19
CA ALA A 15 -32.21 -10.53 0.81
C ALA A 15 -31.33 -10.34 2.06
N PHE A 16 -30.32 -9.48 1.99
CA PHE A 16 -29.46 -9.15 3.12
C PHE A 16 -30.24 -8.36 4.18
N LEU A 17 -31.04 -7.38 3.75
CA LEU A 17 -31.90 -6.60 4.63
C LEU A 17 -32.84 -7.51 5.43
N ARG A 18 -33.41 -8.55 4.80
CA ARG A 18 -34.28 -9.52 5.47
C ARG A 18 -33.58 -10.20 6.65
N SER A 19 -32.35 -10.69 6.43
CA SER A 19 -31.53 -11.30 7.47
C SER A 19 -31.09 -10.31 8.55
N ASN A 20 -30.76 -9.08 8.16
CA ASN A 20 -30.43 -8.00 9.07
C ASN A 20 -31.60 -7.68 10.00
N LEU A 21 -32.80 -7.42 9.45
CA LEU A 21 -33.98 -7.07 10.24
C LEU A 21 -34.41 -8.21 11.16
N LEU A 22 -34.33 -9.47 10.72
CA LEU A 22 -34.61 -10.61 11.59
C LEU A 22 -33.66 -10.65 12.80
N SER A 23 -32.35 -10.63 12.55
CA SER A 23 -31.35 -10.66 13.63
C SER A 23 -31.43 -9.45 14.57
N LEU A 24 -31.85 -8.29 14.04
CA LEU A 24 -32.05 -7.07 14.82
C LEU A 24 -33.29 -7.15 15.71
N PHE A 25 -34.45 -7.44 15.12
CA PHE A 25 -35.73 -7.36 15.83
C PHE A 25 -35.87 -8.41 16.94
N ASP A 26 -35.21 -9.56 16.80
CA ASP A 26 -35.15 -10.57 17.87
C ASP A 26 -34.46 -10.05 19.14
N GLN A 27 -33.60 -9.03 19.02
CA GLN A 27 -32.86 -8.46 20.15
C GLN A 27 -33.52 -7.24 20.79
N ILE A 28 -34.45 -6.56 20.09
CA ILE A 28 -35.00 -5.27 20.54
C ILE A 28 -36.45 -5.34 21.00
N ASN A 29 -37.06 -6.52 21.01
CA ASN A 29 -38.42 -6.74 21.51
C ASN A 29 -38.63 -6.15 22.93
N ASP A 30 -37.65 -6.29 23.83
CA ASP A 30 -37.74 -5.77 25.21
C ASP A 30 -37.24 -4.33 25.37
N GLN A 31 -36.78 -3.69 24.29
CA GLN A 31 -36.09 -2.39 24.31
C GLN A 31 -36.79 -1.32 23.46
N GLU A 32 -38.03 -1.55 23.04
CA GLU A 32 -38.77 -0.68 22.09
C GLU A 32 -38.93 0.77 22.57
N ASN A 33 -38.85 1.04 23.88
CA ASN A 33 -38.91 2.39 24.45
C ASN A 33 -37.56 3.14 24.46
N GLU A 34 -36.45 2.41 24.34
CA GLU A 34 -35.08 2.96 24.38
C GLU A 34 -34.40 2.94 23.01
N VAL A 35 -34.85 2.09 22.09
CA VAL A 35 -34.29 1.89 20.75
C VAL A 35 -35.32 2.21 19.68
N GLU A 36 -34.90 2.99 18.68
CA GLU A 36 -35.65 3.15 17.43
C GLU A 36 -34.85 2.57 16.24
N VAL A 37 -35.56 2.15 15.20
CA VAL A 37 -34.98 1.64 13.96
C VAL A 37 -35.41 2.52 12.81
N ILE A 38 -34.45 2.99 12.02
CA ILE A 38 -34.68 3.91 10.92
C ILE A 38 -34.10 3.29 9.66
N ILE A 39 -34.98 2.99 8.70
CA ILE A 39 -34.61 2.35 7.45
C ILE A 39 -34.80 3.37 6.33
N SER A 40 -33.71 3.71 5.63
CA SER A 40 -33.69 4.65 4.51
C SER A 40 -33.45 3.88 3.22
N ASN A 41 -34.54 3.54 2.52
CA ASN A 41 -34.50 2.91 1.21
C ASN A 41 -34.19 3.95 0.13
N ASN A 42 -33.08 3.74 -0.58
CA ASN A 42 -32.53 4.66 -1.57
C ASN A 42 -33.13 4.46 -2.98
N ALA A 43 -34.46 4.35 -3.07
CA ALA A 43 -35.20 4.02 -4.28
C ALA A 43 -34.86 2.64 -4.87
N SER A 44 -34.86 1.60 -4.01
CA SER A 44 -34.75 0.21 -4.45
C SER A 44 -35.85 -0.16 -5.44
N THR A 45 -35.51 -1.05 -6.37
CA THR A 45 -36.40 -1.62 -7.39
C THR A 45 -36.73 -3.09 -7.14
N ASP A 46 -36.23 -3.68 -6.06
CA ASP A 46 -36.47 -5.06 -5.63
C ASP A 46 -37.62 -5.13 -4.60
N ASP A 47 -37.77 -6.26 -3.88
CA ASP A 47 -38.80 -6.47 -2.86
C ASP A 47 -38.48 -5.82 -1.50
N THR A 48 -37.61 -4.79 -1.44
CA THR A 48 -37.26 -4.07 -0.20
C THR A 48 -38.50 -3.61 0.59
N ASP A 49 -39.51 -3.03 -0.07
CA ASP A 49 -40.74 -2.58 0.61
C ASP A 49 -41.47 -3.75 1.31
N SER A 50 -41.54 -4.90 0.65
CA SER A 50 -42.16 -6.12 1.19
C SER A 50 -41.36 -6.71 2.34
N VAL A 51 -40.03 -6.55 2.36
CA VAL A 51 -39.16 -6.96 3.48
C VAL A 51 -39.42 -6.11 4.73
N VAL A 52 -39.64 -4.81 4.56
CA VAL A 52 -39.83 -3.88 5.69
C VAL A 52 -41.26 -3.88 6.21
N ALA A 53 -42.26 -4.12 5.35
CA ALA A 53 -43.69 -4.06 5.67
C ALA A 53 -44.10 -4.76 6.99
N PRO A 54 -43.59 -5.97 7.33
CA PRO A 54 -43.93 -6.64 8.58
C PRO A 54 -43.55 -5.86 9.84
N TYR A 55 -42.62 -4.92 9.79
CA TYR A 55 -42.13 -4.19 10.96
C TYR A 55 -42.74 -2.80 11.13
N LEU A 56 -43.49 -2.31 10.13
CA LEU A 56 -44.05 -0.94 10.11
C LEU A 56 -45.16 -0.70 11.14
N HIS A 57 -45.73 -1.77 11.71
CA HIS A 57 -46.74 -1.66 12.77
C HIS A 57 -46.12 -1.21 14.11
N ARG A 58 -44.79 -1.27 14.26
CA ARG A 58 -44.09 -0.90 15.48
C ARG A 58 -43.88 0.60 15.58
N ALA A 59 -44.21 1.19 16.73
CA ALA A 59 -44.13 2.64 16.95
C ALA A 59 -42.70 3.20 16.92
N ASN A 60 -41.69 2.36 17.18
CA ASN A 60 -40.27 2.72 17.18
C ASN A 60 -39.58 2.48 15.82
N VAL A 61 -40.33 2.17 14.76
CA VAL A 61 -39.80 1.93 13.41
C VAL A 61 -40.18 3.09 12.49
N THR A 62 -39.19 3.67 11.84
CA THR A 62 -39.37 4.69 10.80
C THR A 62 -38.82 4.17 9.48
N TYR A 63 -39.67 4.13 8.46
CA TYR A 63 -39.26 3.76 7.11
C TYR A 63 -39.43 4.94 6.15
N GLN A 64 -38.42 5.18 5.32
CA GLN A 64 -38.51 6.15 4.23
C GLN A 64 -37.97 5.52 2.96
N SER A 65 -38.79 5.51 1.92
CA SER A 65 -38.34 5.28 0.54
C SER A 65 -38.11 6.62 -0.15
N GLN A 66 -36.92 6.80 -0.72
CA GLN A 66 -36.59 7.98 -1.51
C GLN A 66 -37.26 7.89 -2.89
N PRO A 67 -37.73 9.02 -3.46
CA PRO A 67 -38.32 9.01 -4.80
C PRO A 67 -37.29 8.73 -5.91
N VAL A 68 -36.01 8.98 -5.62
CA VAL A 68 -34.88 8.74 -6.52
C VAL A 68 -33.66 8.27 -5.73
N ASN A 69 -32.75 7.55 -6.39
CA ASN A 69 -31.50 7.14 -5.78
C ASN A 69 -30.60 8.38 -5.54
N LEU A 70 -30.32 8.67 -4.26
CA LEU A 70 -29.50 9.82 -3.83
C LEU A 70 -27.99 9.56 -3.92
N GLY A 71 -27.58 8.31 -4.12
CA GLY A 71 -26.22 7.81 -3.89
C GLY A 71 -25.96 7.40 -2.45
N ALA A 72 -25.02 6.46 -2.25
CA ALA A 72 -24.76 5.80 -0.96
C ALA A 72 -24.48 6.79 0.19
N ILE A 73 -23.62 7.79 -0.06
CA ILE A 73 -23.18 8.73 0.97
C ILE A 73 -24.32 9.63 1.44
N LYS A 74 -25.13 10.16 0.51
CA LYS A 74 -26.29 10.99 0.86
C LYS A 74 -27.34 10.18 1.61
N ASN A 75 -27.54 8.91 1.25
CA ASN A 75 -28.45 8.04 1.98
C ASN A 75 -27.98 7.74 3.41
N ILE A 76 -26.67 7.51 3.61
CA ILE A 76 -26.05 7.35 4.94
C ILE A 76 -26.26 8.60 5.81
N LEU A 77 -26.12 9.80 5.24
CA LEU A 77 -26.36 11.03 5.98
C LEU A 77 -27.85 11.23 6.30
N ASN A 78 -28.73 10.99 5.32
CA ASN A 78 -30.18 11.14 5.46
C ASN A 78 -30.75 10.26 6.59
N VAL A 79 -30.29 9.02 6.72
CA VAL A 79 -30.81 8.11 7.76
C VAL A 79 -30.49 8.61 9.17
N VAL A 80 -29.31 9.21 9.39
CA VAL A 80 -28.91 9.79 10.68
C VAL A 80 -29.62 11.11 10.98
N GLU A 81 -29.89 11.93 9.96
CA GLU A 81 -30.63 13.19 10.15
C GLU A 81 -32.03 12.95 10.74
N ARG A 82 -32.66 11.82 10.41
CA ARG A 82 -33.97 11.40 10.90
C ARG A 82 -33.96 10.78 12.30
N ALA A 83 -32.80 10.40 12.80
CA ALA A 83 -32.64 9.85 14.13
C ALA A 83 -33.08 10.84 15.21
N LYS A 84 -33.66 10.31 16.28
CA LYS A 84 -34.08 11.02 17.49
C LYS A 84 -33.31 10.55 18.73
N GLY A 85 -32.65 9.40 18.64
CA GLY A 85 -31.79 8.84 19.67
C GLY A 85 -30.61 9.74 20.02
N GLU A 86 -30.21 9.66 21.29
CA GLU A 86 -28.99 10.32 21.78
C GLU A 86 -27.74 9.82 21.05
N PHE A 87 -27.68 8.51 20.78
CA PHE A 87 -26.66 7.83 20.00
C PHE A 87 -27.26 7.28 18.70
N CYS A 88 -26.43 7.20 17.68
CA CYS A 88 -26.73 6.50 16.43
C CYS A 88 -25.74 5.36 16.21
N TRP A 89 -26.24 4.28 15.62
CA TRP A 89 -25.45 3.16 15.14
C TRP A 89 -25.86 2.88 13.69
N ILE A 90 -24.98 3.15 12.75
CA ILE A 90 -25.24 2.89 11.34
C ILE A 90 -24.89 1.44 11.04
N ILE A 91 -25.83 0.65 10.55
CA ILE A 91 -25.62 -0.76 10.20
C ILE A 91 -25.95 -0.90 8.71
N GLY A 92 -25.01 -1.43 7.92
CA GLY A 92 -25.27 -1.74 6.52
C GLY A 92 -26.39 -2.78 6.39
N ASP A 93 -27.13 -2.74 5.28
CA ASP A 93 -28.15 -3.76 5.01
C ASP A 93 -27.54 -5.18 4.88
N ASP A 94 -26.23 -5.27 4.63
CA ASP A 94 -25.41 -6.47 4.57
C ASP A 94 -24.58 -6.78 5.83
N ASP A 95 -24.74 -6.00 6.91
CA ASP A 95 -24.08 -6.25 8.19
C ASP A 95 -25.09 -6.81 9.20
N PHE A 96 -24.67 -7.71 10.10
CA PHE A 96 -25.58 -8.32 11.08
C PHE A 96 -25.13 -8.02 12.51
N LEU A 97 -26.09 -7.66 13.37
CA LEU A 97 -25.83 -7.48 14.80
C LEU A 97 -25.77 -8.82 15.50
N MET A 98 -24.70 -9.06 16.24
CA MET A 98 -24.52 -10.30 17.00
C MET A 98 -25.51 -10.38 18.17
N PRO A 99 -25.88 -11.59 18.65
CA PRO A 99 -26.83 -11.73 19.74
C PRO A 99 -26.38 -10.98 21.01
N GLY A 100 -27.24 -10.11 21.53
CA GLY A 100 -26.98 -9.28 22.72
C GLY A 100 -26.24 -7.97 22.45
N ALA A 101 -25.86 -7.68 21.20
CA ALA A 101 -25.10 -6.49 20.85
C ALA A 101 -25.82 -5.19 21.23
N VAL A 102 -27.12 -5.09 20.94
CA VAL A 102 -27.92 -3.89 21.28
C VAL A 102 -27.99 -3.67 22.78
N LYS A 103 -28.25 -4.74 23.54
CA LYS A 103 -28.29 -4.71 25.01
C LYS A 103 -26.94 -4.25 25.59
N ASN A 104 -25.84 -4.79 25.07
CA ASN A 104 -24.49 -4.44 25.49
C ASN A 104 -24.19 -2.95 25.26
N VAL A 105 -24.56 -2.42 24.09
CA VAL A 105 -24.39 -0.99 23.79
C VAL A 105 -25.23 -0.10 24.70
N LEU A 106 -26.50 -0.44 24.94
CA LEU A 106 -27.36 0.30 25.87
C LEU A 106 -26.80 0.28 27.29
N GLU A 107 -26.33 -0.88 27.76
CA GLU A 107 -25.71 -1.01 29.08
C GLU A 107 -24.47 -0.13 29.23
N VAL A 108 -23.64 -0.07 28.18
CA VAL A 108 -22.46 0.80 28.13
C VAL A 108 -22.86 2.29 28.16
N ILE A 109 -23.83 2.70 27.35
CA ILE A 109 -24.36 4.08 27.33
C ILE A 109 -24.86 4.46 28.72
N ASN A 110 -25.66 3.59 29.35
CA ASN A 110 -26.27 3.84 30.66
C ASN A 110 -25.25 3.95 31.79
N LYS A 111 -24.19 3.13 31.75
CA LYS A 111 -23.14 3.14 32.78
C LYS A 111 -22.14 4.28 32.61
N ASN A 112 -22.08 4.92 31.43
CA ASN A 112 -21.01 5.83 31.08
C ASN A 112 -21.55 7.12 30.42
N SER A 113 -22.28 7.95 31.16
CA SER A 113 -22.94 9.16 30.63
C SER A 113 -22.02 10.20 29.98
N SER A 114 -20.71 10.15 30.26
CA SER A 114 -19.71 11.10 29.73
C SER A 114 -19.06 10.68 28.40
N ILE A 115 -19.43 9.52 27.85
CA ILE A 115 -18.86 9.06 26.58
C ILE A 115 -19.58 9.68 25.39
N ASP A 116 -18.85 9.79 24.29
CA ASP A 116 -19.37 10.30 23.02
C ASP A 116 -19.33 9.28 21.89
N PHE A 117 -18.63 8.15 22.10
CA PHE A 117 -18.38 7.14 21.08
C PHE A 117 -18.10 5.76 21.68
N ILE A 118 -18.61 4.72 21.01
CA ILE A 118 -18.31 3.32 21.28
C ILE A 118 -17.89 2.70 19.94
N TYR A 119 -16.71 2.06 19.94
CA TYR A 119 -16.33 1.17 18.86
C TYR A 119 -16.72 -0.26 19.22
N ALA A 120 -17.78 -0.73 18.59
CA ALA A 120 -18.31 -2.09 18.66
C ALA A 120 -17.46 -3.01 17.80
N LYS A 121 -16.82 -4.01 18.41
CA LYS A 121 -15.91 -4.91 17.69
C LYS A 121 -16.63 -5.61 16.55
N VAL A 122 -15.98 -5.54 15.38
CA VAL A 122 -16.42 -6.13 14.13
C VAL A 122 -15.73 -7.48 13.94
N THR A 123 -16.49 -8.43 13.44
CA THR A 123 -16.02 -9.72 12.93
C THR A 123 -16.49 -9.87 11.50
N GLU A 124 -15.79 -10.64 10.68
CA GLU A 124 -16.12 -10.80 9.26
C GLU A 124 -16.56 -12.23 8.95
N ILE A 125 -17.48 -12.38 8.00
CA ILE A 125 -17.83 -13.64 7.35
C ILE A 125 -17.71 -13.47 5.84
N GLU A 126 -17.01 -14.37 5.17
CA GLU A 126 -16.91 -14.37 3.71
C GLU A 126 -18.24 -14.82 3.09
N ILE A 127 -18.60 -14.22 1.95
CA ILE A 127 -19.88 -14.50 1.27
C ILE A 127 -20.08 -16.00 0.97
N ASP A 128 -19.02 -16.71 0.57
CA ASP A 128 -19.06 -18.15 0.29
C ASP A 128 -19.36 -18.98 1.54
N GLU A 129 -18.95 -18.50 2.72
CA GLU A 129 -19.26 -19.13 4.00
C GLU A 129 -20.70 -18.82 4.42
N TYR A 130 -21.12 -17.56 4.31
CA TYR A 130 -22.48 -17.13 4.60
C TYR A 130 -23.53 -17.92 3.81
N LEU A 131 -23.28 -18.17 2.51
CA LEU A 131 -24.19 -18.90 1.64
C LEU A 131 -24.39 -20.38 2.03
N LYS A 132 -23.58 -20.92 2.93
CA LYS A 132 -23.76 -22.28 3.47
C LYS A 132 -24.85 -22.36 4.54
N TYR A 133 -25.25 -21.22 5.10
CA TYR A 133 -26.26 -21.15 6.15
C TYR A 133 -27.68 -21.03 5.55
N PRO A 134 -28.71 -21.55 6.24
CA PRO A 134 -30.10 -21.35 5.85
C PRO A 134 -30.46 -19.87 5.72
N GLN A 135 -31.26 -19.55 4.69
CA GLN A 135 -31.74 -18.20 4.47
C GLN A 135 -33.24 -18.09 4.83
N PRO A 136 -33.66 -17.02 5.52
CA PRO A 136 -32.85 -15.89 5.96
C PRO A 136 -31.87 -16.24 7.10
N PHE A 137 -30.63 -15.77 6.96
CA PHE A 137 -29.56 -15.94 7.94
C PHE A 137 -29.88 -15.32 9.31
N HIS A 138 -29.51 -16.03 10.37
CA HIS A 138 -29.63 -15.60 11.76
C HIS A 138 -28.29 -15.71 12.48
N THR A 139 -27.86 -14.66 13.19
CA THR A 139 -26.50 -14.60 13.79
C THR A 139 -26.27 -15.62 14.92
N GLU A 140 -27.32 -16.15 15.54
CA GLU A 140 -27.18 -17.25 16.53
C GLU A 140 -26.60 -18.54 15.91
N MET A 141 -26.65 -18.68 14.58
CA MET A 141 -26.08 -19.84 13.89
C MET A 141 -24.55 -19.87 13.88
N VAL A 142 -23.90 -18.72 14.12
CA VAL A 142 -22.43 -18.57 14.02
C VAL A 142 -21.77 -18.25 15.35
N THR A 143 -22.51 -17.77 16.34
CA THR A 143 -21.96 -17.49 17.67
C THR A 143 -23.05 -17.56 18.73
N ASN A 144 -22.63 -17.85 19.96
CA ASN A 144 -23.47 -17.70 21.14
C ASN A 144 -22.93 -16.58 22.02
N ASN A 145 -23.88 -15.82 22.57
CA ASN A 145 -23.73 -14.67 23.45
C ASN A 145 -22.44 -14.69 24.29
N THR A 146 -21.56 -13.73 24.03
CA THR A 146 -20.35 -13.51 24.81
C THR A 146 -20.64 -12.37 25.80
N GLY A 147 -20.37 -12.58 27.08
CA GLY A 147 -20.66 -11.59 28.12
C GLY A 147 -20.04 -10.22 27.80
N LEU A 148 -20.65 -9.15 28.34
CA LEU A 148 -20.21 -7.77 28.13
C LEU A 148 -18.77 -7.56 28.65
N GLN A 149 -17.87 -7.18 27.74
CA GLN A 149 -16.49 -6.77 28.02
C GLN A 149 -16.17 -5.52 27.23
N TYR A 150 -15.68 -4.48 27.90
CA TYR A 150 -15.30 -3.23 27.25
C TYR A 150 -14.14 -2.54 27.96
N LYS A 151 -13.45 -1.66 27.23
CA LYS A 151 -12.36 -0.81 27.73
C LYS A 151 -12.70 0.65 27.52
N ILE A 152 -12.42 1.47 28.53
CA ILE A 152 -12.45 2.93 28.40
C ILE A 152 -11.17 3.37 27.71
N ILE A 153 -11.33 4.17 26.65
CA ILE A 153 -10.25 4.76 25.88
C ILE A 153 -10.25 6.26 26.17
N GLU A 154 -9.22 6.72 26.87
CA GLU A 154 -9.12 8.12 27.32
C GLU A 154 -9.10 9.15 26.17
N ARG A 155 -8.65 8.75 24.98
CA ARG A 155 -8.59 9.59 23.78
C ARG A 155 -9.02 8.78 22.57
N TRP A 156 -10.12 9.18 21.92
CA TRP A 156 -10.76 8.49 20.81
C TRP A 156 -9.77 8.12 19.70
N GLU A 157 -8.81 8.99 19.38
CA GLU A 157 -7.84 8.76 18.31
C GLU A 157 -6.94 7.54 18.54
N LYS A 158 -6.88 6.97 19.75
CA LYS A 158 -6.21 5.68 19.99
C LYS A 158 -6.94 4.51 19.31
N LEU A 159 -8.24 4.61 19.11
CA LEU A 159 -9.05 3.62 18.37
C LEU A 159 -8.69 3.53 16.89
N LEU A 160 -8.00 4.54 16.34
CA LEU A 160 -7.49 4.51 14.97
C LEU A 160 -6.38 3.47 14.78
N THR A 161 -5.74 3.03 15.87
CA THR A 161 -4.60 2.12 15.78
C THR A 161 -5.03 0.70 15.36
N PRO A 162 -4.13 -0.07 14.74
CA PRO A 162 -4.38 -1.45 14.30
C PRO A 162 -4.74 -2.41 15.43
N GLN A 163 -4.54 -2.01 16.68
CA GLN A 163 -4.99 -2.76 17.84
C GLN A 163 -6.53 -2.87 17.91
N TYR A 164 -7.24 -1.86 17.40
CA TYR A 164 -8.69 -1.75 17.51
C TYR A 164 -9.40 -1.81 16.16
N SER A 165 -8.91 -1.08 15.16
CA SER A 165 -9.51 -1.07 13.83
C SER A 165 -8.48 -1.31 12.74
N ILE A 166 -8.85 -2.16 11.78
CA ILE A 166 -7.97 -2.57 10.67
C ILE A 166 -7.84 -1.44 9.63
N ILE A 167 -8.84 -0.56 9.54
CA ILE A 167 -8.92 0.49 8.51
C ILE A 167 -9.25 1.88 9.06
N PHE A 168 -8.67 2.27 10.21
CA PHE A 168 -8.82 3.63 10.80
C PHE A 168 -10.26 4.02 11.11
N LEU A 169 -11.03 3.08 11.65
CA LEU A 169 -12.47 3.22 11.84
C LEU A 169 -13.22 3.44 10.51
N GLY A 170 -12.66 2.95 9.39
CA GLY A 170 -13.35 2.83 8.10
C GLY A 170 -14.52 1.83 8.13
N GLU A 171 -14.55 1.02 9.17
CA GLU A 171 -15.58 0.05 9.55
C GLU A 171 -16.76 0.80 10.17
N LEU A 172 -17.52 1.52 9.34
CA LEU A 172 -18.62 2.39 9.80
C LEU A 172 -19.58 1.68 10.75
N MET A 173 -19.93 0.43 10.45
CA MET A 173 -20.83 -0.37 11.25
C MET A 173 -20.29 -0.76 12.63
N GLY A 174 -18.99 -0.59 12.90
CA GLY A 174 -18.45 -0.68 14.26
C GLY A 174 -18.69 0.59 15.09
N SER A 175 -19.14 1.70 14.49
CA SER A 175 -19.19 3.01 15.15
C SER A 175 -20.58 3.32 15.73
N VAL A 176 -20.67 3.39 17.06
CA VAL A 176 -21.81 3.99 17.78
C VAL A 176 -21.37 5.36 18.27
N PHE A 177 -22.11 6.42 17.93
CA PHE A 177 -21.67 7.78 18.17
C PHE A 177 -22.81 8.68 18.63
N ARG A 178 -22.48 9.70 19.43
CA ARG A 178 -23.45 10.70 19.86
C ARG A 178 -23.97 11.48 18.65
N ARG A 179 -25.28 11.45 18.43
CA ARG A 179 -25.93 12.05 17.25
C ARG A 179 -25.60 13.53 17.10
N ALA A 180 -25.62 14.27 18.22
CA ALA A 180 -25.36 15.71 18.24
C ALA A 180 -23.98 16.07 17.62
N LEU A 181 -22.96 15.23 17.82
CA LEU A 181 -21.63 15.44 17.24
C LEU A 181 -21.62 15.17 15.74
N TRP A 182 -22.26 14.09 15.29
CA TRP A 182 -22.40 13.81 13.86
C TRP A 182 -23.06 14.96 13.10
N VAL A 183 -24.20 15.47 13.59
CA VAL A 183 -24.95 16.53 12.90
C VAL A 183 -24.27 17.90 12.98
N SER A 184 -23.36 18.11 13.94
CA SER A 184 -22.61 19.35 14.12
C SER A 184 -21.59 19.62 13.01
N TYR A 185 -21.19 18.60 12.25
CA TYR A 185 -20.25 18.73 11.15
C TYR A 185 -20.94 18.40 9.83
N LYS A 186 -20.94 19.35 8.90
CA LYS A 186 -21.51 19.16 7.56
C LYS A 186 -20.40 18.83 6.57
N LEU A 187 -20.59 17.73 5.84
CA LEU A 187 -19.70 17.35 4.75
C LEU A 187 -19.97 18.21 3.52
N GLU A 188 -18.90 18.58 2.83
CA GLU A 188 -18.93 19.33 1.57
C GLU A 188 -18.62 18.38 0.38
N ASP A 189 -18.79 18.85 -0.85
CA ASP A 189 -18.38 18.14 -2.08
C ASP A 189 -18.93 16.71 -2.22
N LEU A 190 -20.20 16.52 -1.86
CA LEU A 190 -20.88 15.22 -1.91
C LEU A 190 -21.38 14.83 -3.31
N ASP A 191 -21.28 15.75 -4.28
CA ASP A 191 -21.64 15.51 -5.69
C ASP A 191 -20.49 14.88 -6.49
N GLU A 192 -19.31 14.77 -5.89
CA GLU A 192 -18.16 14.08 -6.47
C GLU A 192 -18.44 12.57 -6.66
N PRO A 193 -17.82 11.90 -7.64
CA PRO A 193 -18.03 10.47 -7.87
C PRO A 193 -17.78 9.62 -6.61
N TYR A 194 -18.54 8.55 -6.45
CA TYR A 194 -18.39 7.62 -5.34
C TYR A 194 -16.94 7.11 -5.24
N LEU A 195 -16.41 7.07 -4.01
CA LEU A 195 -15.02 6.68 -3.68
C LEU A 195 -13.90 7.61 -4.21
N SER A 196 -14.23 8.76 -4.82
CA SER A 196 -13.24 9.62 -5.46
C SER A 196 -12.57 10.63 -4.52
N THR A 197 -13.22 11.03 -3.43
CA THR A 197 -12.71 11.97 -2.41
C THR A 197 -12.77 11.34 -1.02
N LEU A 198 -12.22 12.02 0.01
CA LEU A 198 -12.40 11.55 1.38
C LEU A 198 -13.88 11.54 1.77
N ASN A 199 -14.63 12.58 1.42
CA ASN A 199 -16.04 12.71 1.80
C ASN A 199 -16.89 11.64 1.10
N THR A 200 -16.53 11.22 -0.11
CA THR A 200 -17.25 10.17 -0.85
C THR A 200 -16.71 8.75 -0.64
N SER A 201 -15.70 8.58 0.23
CA SER A 201 -15.12 7.27 0.57
C SER A 201 -15.24 6.94 2.06
N TYR A 202 -14.93 7.92 2.91
CA TYR A 202 -14.86 7.80 4.36
C TYR A 202 -15.60 8.97 5.04
N PRO A 203 -16.90 9.20 4.74
CA PRO A 203 -17.65 10.34 5.28
C PRO A 203 -17.61 10.38 6.81
N HIS A 204 -17.74 9.22 7.45
CA HIS A 204 -17.71 9.07 8.90
C HIS A 204 -16.33 9.39 9.48
N SER A 205 -15.23 8.91 8.87
CA SER A 205 -13.88 9.23 9.35
C SER A 205 -13.61 10.74 9.28
N VAL A 206 -14.13 11.42 8.26
CA VAL A 206 -14.03 12.89 8.16
C VAL A 206 -14.83 13.56 9.28
N ILE A 207 -16.08 13.16 9.51
CA ILE A 207 -16.91 13.70 10.59
C ILE A 207 -16.22 13.47 11.95
N PHE A 208 -15.75 12.27 12.23
CA PHE A 208 -15.13 11.93 13.51
C PHE A 208 -13.78 12.64 13.72
N ALA A 209 -12.95 12.78 12.68
CA ALA A 209 -11.72 13.56 12.77
C ALA A 209 -11.98 15.02 13.21
N ASN A 210 -13.14 15.57 12.87
CA ASN A 210 -13.51 16.94 13.22
C ASN A 210 -14.25 17.07 14.56
N THR A 211 -14.81 15.98 15.08
CA THR A 211 -15.73 16.04 16.23
C THR A 211 -15.27 15.23 17.44
N MET A 212 -14.37 14.25 17.26
CA MET A 212 -14.02 13.24 18.27
C MET A 212 -12.62 13.36 18.87
N ILE A 213 -11.69 14.11 18.27
CA ILE A 213 -10.31 14.19 18.75
C ILE A 213 -10.24 14.67 20.20
N GLY A 214 -9.50 13.92 21.03
CA GLY A 214 -9.31 14.21 22.45
C GLY A 214 -10.47 13.80 23.36
N ARG A 215 -11.59 13.31 22.82
CA ARG A 215 -12.74 12.85 23.61
C ARG A 215 -12.52 11.43 24.14
N LYS A 216 -13.23 11.08 25.21
CA LYS A 216 -13.28 9.69 25.69
C LYS A 216 -14.15 8.84 24.77
N ALA A 217 -13.73 7.60 24.59
CA ALA A 217 -14.46 6.60 23.84
C ALA A 217 -14.44 5.25 24.58
N ILE A 218 -15.24 4.31 24.12
CA ILE A 218 -15.21 2.94 24.60
C ILE A 218 -14.87 2.00 23.44
N TYR A 219 -14.07 0.98 23.72
CA TYR A 219 -13.94 -0.18 22.85
C TYR A 219 -14.72 -1.35 23.46
N LEU A 220 -15.76 -1.81 22.78
CA LEU A 220 -16.55 -2.96 23.18
C LEU A 220 -15.89 -4.22 22.60
N GLU A 221 -15.21 -4.98 23.46
CA GLU A 221 -14.38 -6.14 23.07
C GLU A 221 -15.24 -7.35 22.68
N THR A 222 -16.44 -7.41 23.24
CA THR A 222 -17.49 -8.36 22.88
C THR A 222 -17.83 -8.17 21.38
N PRO A 223 -17.63 -9.20 20.53
CA PRO A 223 -18.05 -9.14 19.13
C PRO A 223 -19.51 -8.73 19.01
N SER A 224 -19.74 -7.64 18.28
CA SER A 224 -21.05 -6.97 18.24
C SER A 224 -21.62 -6.89 16.84
N VAL A 225 -20.75 -6.93 15.82
CA VAL A 225 -21.15 -6.87 14.41
C VAL A 225 -20.46 -7.97 13.64
N LEU A 226 -21.23 -8.64 12.79
CA LEU A 226 -20.77 -9.54 11.76
C LEU A 226 -20.90 -8.84 10.40
N ALA A 227 -19.78 -8.37 9.88
CA ALA A 227 -19.67 -7.72 8.60
C ALA A 227 -19.51 -8.74 7.46
N MET A 228 -20.22 -8.52 6.35
CA MET A 228 -20.09 -9.37 5.18
C MET A 228 -18.87 -8.98 4.34
N ALA A 229 -17.89 -9.87 4.27
CA ALA A 229 -16.76 -9.75 3.35
C ALA A 229 -17.15 -10.29 1.96
N GLY A 230 -16.80 -9.55 0.91
CA GLY A 230 -17.02 -9.96 -0.48
C GLY A 230 -18.39 -9.62 -1.10
N SER A 231 -19.43 -9.31 -0.32
CA SER A 231 -20.74 -8.84 -0.84
C SER A 231 -20.72 -7.41 -1.39
N ARG A 232 -19.72 -6.63 -0.97
CA ARG A 232 -19.65 -5.19 -1.24
C ARG A 232 -18.97 -4.94 -2.58
N ASP A 233 -19.61 -4.15 -3.45
CA ASP A 233 -19.10 -3.79 -4.78
C ASP A 233 -17.69 -3.17 -4.76
N TRP A 234 -17.26 -2.65 -3.61
CA TRP A 234 -15.96 -2.03 -3.43
C TRP A 234 -14.92 -2.94 -2.76
N TRP A 235 -15.27 -4.14 -2.28
CA TRP A 235 -14.37 -5.00 -1.51
C TRP A 235 -13.09 -5.35 -2.28
N HIS A 236 -13.24 -5.69 -3.56
CA HIS A 236 -12.10 -5.95 -4.45
C HIS A 236 -11.25 -4.69 -4.74
N LYS A 237 -11.77 -3.50 -4.42
CA LYS A 237 -11.10 -2.19 -4.51
C LYS A 237 -10.55 -1.71 -3.16
N LEU A 238 -10.74 -2.44 -2.06
CA LEU A 238 -10.38 -1.98 -0.71
C LEU A 238 -8.91 -1.55 -0.60
N GLY A 239 -7.97 -2.40 -1.00
CA GLY A 239 -6.53 -2.05 -0.97
C GLY A 239 -6.19 -0.78 -1.76
N TYR A 240 -7.00 -0.46 -2.77
CA TYR A 240 -6.82 0.69 -3.63
C TYR A 240 -7.50 1.95 -3.11
N ILE A 241 -8.75 1.87 -2.64
CA ILE A 241 -9.46 2.98 -1.98
C ILE A 241 -8.59 3.48 -0.83
N THR A 242 -8.13 2.54 -0.01
CA THR A 242 -7.33 2.89 1.14
C THR A 242 -5.96 3.44 0.72
N LEU A 243 -5.33 2.96 -0.38
CA LEU A 243 -4.03 3.51 -0.83
C LEU A 243 -4.15 4.91 -1.45
N VAL A 244 -5.23 5.17 -2.16
CA VAL A 244 -5.52 6.50 -2.74
C VAL A 244 -5.74 7.53 -1.63
N HIS A 245 -6.42 7.13 -0.56
CA HIS A 245 -6.89 8.06 0.46
C HIS A 245 -6.06 8.09 1.74
N VAL A 246 -5.14 7.14 1.96
CA VAL A 246 -4.34 7.06 3.20
C VAL A 246 -3.62 8.37 3.51
N LYS A 247 -3.03 9.03 2.51
CA LYS A 247 -2.36 10.32 2.75
C LYS A 247 -3.32 11.40 3.20
N SER A 248 -4.47 11.46 2.54
CA SER A 248 -5.48 12.47 2.82
C SER A 248 -6.07 12.24 4.21
N LEU A 249 -6.33 10.97 4.58
CA LEU A 249 -6.74 10.59 5.95
C LEU A 249 -5.67 10.96 6.98
N LEU A 250 -4.41 10.57 6.77
CA LEU A 250 -3.31 10.91 7.67
C LEU A 250 -3.09 12.43 7.77
N ALA A 251 -3.20 13.16 6.66
CA ALA A 251 -3.09 14.62 6.65
C ALA A 251 -4.24 15.28 7.41
N LEU A 252 -5.47 14.76 7.28
CA LEU A 252 -6.63 15.20 8.03
C LEU A 252 -6.43 14.95 9.54
N TYR A 253 -6.07 13.74 9.93
CA TYR A 253 -5.81 13.43 11.34
C TYR A 253 -4.66 14.27 11.91
N LYS A 254 -3.59 14.48 11.14
CA LYS A 254 -2.47 15.36 11.51
C LYS A 254 -2.94 16.79 11.74
N SER A 255 -3.75 17.35 10.83
CA SER A 255 -4.23 18.73 10.94
C SER A 255 -5.18 18.94 12.12
N ARG A 256 -5.75 17.86 12.65
CA ARG A 256 -6.59 17.84 13.85
C ARG A 256 -5.84 17.49 15.13
N GLY A 257 -4.52 17.32 15.07
CA GLY A 257 -3.67 17.14 16.26
C GLY A 257 -3.46 15.69 16.71
N VAL A 258 -3.74 14.69 15.86
CA VAL A 258 -3.36 13.30 16.14
C VAL A 258 -1.84 13.17 16.15
N SER A 259 -1.32 12.44 17.15
CA SER A 259 0.12 12.29 17.36
C SER A 259 0.81 11.52 16.23
N LEU A 260 2.10 11.79 16.03
CA LEU A 260 2.91 11.12 15.03
C LEU A 260 2.98 9.60 15.26
N ASP A 261 3.03 9.16 16.52
CA ASP A 261 3.11 7.74 16.87
C ASP A 261 1.87 6.96 16.43
N ILE A 262 0.67 7.53 16.61
CA ILE A 262 -0.57 6.93 16.12
C ILE A 262 -0.53 6.89 14.59
N MET A 263 -0.19 8.01 13.95
CA MET A 263 -0.10 8.09 12.49
C MET A 263 0.90 7.09 11.88
N MET A 264 2.02 6.83 12.54
CA MET A 264 3.01 5.85 12.09
C MET A 264 2.51 4.41 12.20
N GLN A 265 1.91 4.03 13.32
CA GLN A 265 1.28 2.70 13.48
C GLN A 265 0.20 2.47 12.42
N CYS A 266 -0.58 3.51 12.15
CA CYS A 266 -1.59 3.52 11.11
C CYS A 266 -0.97 3.28 9.72
N TYR A 267 0.02 4.10 9.36
CA TYR A 267 0.71 3.99 8.08
C TYR A 267 1.33 2.60 7.87
N ASP A 268 2.05 2.07 8.86
CA ASP A 268 2.74 0.78 8.75
C ASP A 268 1.77 -0.39 8.54
N HIS A 269 0.65 -0.39 9.27
CA HIS A 269 -0.37 -1.41 9.09
C HIS A 269 -1.04 -1.30 7.72
N PHE A 270 -1.34 -0.08 7.29
CA PHE A 270 -2.01 0.17 6.02
C PHE A 270 -1.20 -0.36 4.83
N ILE A 271 0.09 -0.08 4.87
CA ILE A 271 1.04 -0.53 3.88
C ILE A 271 1.07 -2.07 3.79
N LYS A 272 1.06 -2.76 4.94
CA LYS A 272 0.99 -4.23 4.98
C LYS A 272 -0.31 -4.75 4.39
N LEU A 273 -1.44 -4.11 4.72
CA LEU A 273 -2.77 -4.49 4.25
C LEU A 273 -2.92 -4.30 2.73
N SER A 274 -2.38 -3.21 2.18
CA SER A 274 -2.49 -2.87 0.75
C SER A 274 -1.50 -3.60 -0.15
N ALA A 275 -0.40 -4.14 0.40
CA ALA A 275 0.66 -4.72 -0.41
C ALA A 275 0.24 -5.92 -1.28
N PRO A 276 -0.58 -6.90 -0.81
CA PRO A 276 -1.07 -7.98 -1.66
C PRO A 276 -1.89 -7.46 -2.85
N PHE A 277 -2.68 -6.40 -2.64
CA PHE A 277 -3.47 -5.77 -3.69
C PHE A 277 -2.59 -5.02 -4.70
N ALA A 278 -1.58 -4.28 -4.21
CA ALA A 278 -0.60 -3.60 -5.04
C ALA A 278 0.20 -4.59 -5.91
N LEU A 279 0.61 -5.73 -5.34
CA LEU A 279 1.30 -6.80 -6.06
C LEU A 279 0.38 -7.42 -7.12
N LYS A 280 -0.85 -7.83 -6.75
CA LYS A 280 -1.81 -8.42 -7.69
C LYS A 280 -2.08 -7.50 -8.89
N PHE A 281 -2.08 -6.18 -8.68
CA PHE A 281 -2.25 -5.16 -9.71
C PHE A 281 -1.01 -4.93 -10.59
N LEU A 282 0.20 -4.99 -10.02
CA LEU A 282 1.44 -4.85 -10.80
C LEU A 282 1.67 -6.03 -11.75
N PHE A 283 1.15 -7.21 -11.39
CA PHE A 283 1.32 -8.43 -12.16
C PHE A 283 0.11 -8.78 -13.03
N ASN A 284 -1.10 -8.34 -12.67
CA ASN A 284 -2.29 -8.48 -13.49
C ASN A 284 -2.74 -7.07 -13.95
N SER A 285 -2.64 -6.79 -15.25
CA SER A 285 -3.34 -5.63 -15.80
C SER A 285 -4.83 -5.78 -15.44
N PRO A 286 -5.46 -4.78 -14.80
CA PRO A 286 -6.91 -4.84 -14.62
C PRO A 286 -7.52 -5.03 -15.99
N LYS A 287 -8.32 -6.08 -16.16
CA LYS A 287 -9.26 -6.10 -17.26
C LYS A 287 -10.08 -4.83 -17.15
N GLN A 288 -10.26 -4.20 -18.28
CA GLN A 288 -10.85 -2.90 -18.48
C GLN A 288 -12.32 -2.94 -18.06
N ASP A 289 -12.61 -2.87 -16.76
CA ASP A 289 -13.93 -2.53 -16.27
C ASP A 289 -13.89 -1.84 -14.90
N ASP A 290 -14.72 -0.81 -14.82
CA ASP A 290 -15.13 0.04 -13.70
C ASP A 290 -14.22 1.19 -13.19
N ASN A 291 -14.57 2.38 -13.71
CA ASN A 291 -14.37 3.72 -13.15
C ASN A 291 -12.91 4.20 -12.99
N ASN A 292 -12.36 4.61 -14.15
CA ASN A 292 -11.04 5.19 -14.41
C ASN A 292 -10.61 6.43 -13.57
N VAL A 293 -11.46 6.97 -12.68
CA VAL A 293 -11.12 8.16 -11.86
C VAL A 293 -10.21 7.79 -10.71
N LEU A 294 -10.57 6.77 -9.92
CA LEU A 294 -9.67 6.34 -8.86
C LEU A 294 -8.37 5.76 -9.45
N LEU A 295 -8.37 5.25 -10.70
CA LEU A 295 -7.22 4.51 -11.23
C LEU A 295 -6.15 5.51 -11.64
N GLY A 296 -6.61 6.55 -12.34
CA GLY A 296 -5.82 7.75 -12.58
C GLY A 296 -5.38 8.42 -11.27
N LYS A 297 -6.21 8.47 -10.22
CA LYS A 297 -5.84 9.06 -8.92
C LYS A 297 -4.82 8.20 -8.16
N TYR A 298 -4.93 6.88 -8.19
CA TYR A 298 -3.98 5.92 -7.64
C TYR A 298 -2.63 6.02 -8.32
N TYR A 299 -2.60 6.02 -9.65
CA TYR A 299 -1.39 6.28 -10.41
C TYR A 299 -0.82 7.64 -9.99
N ARG A 300 -1.61 8.73 -10.03
CA ARG A 300 -1.17 10.07 -9.63
C ARG A 300 -0.67 10.17 -8.18
N GLU A 301 -1.28 9.48 -7.22
CA GLU A 301 -0.92 9.52 -5.80
C GLU A 301 0.30 8.65 -5.48
N MET A 302 0.40 7.47 -6.10
CA MET A 302 1.65 6.69 -6.16
C MET A 302 2.77 7.56 -6.77
N PHE A 303 2.47 8.35 -7.80
CA PHE A 303 3.42 9.26 -8.44
C PHE A 303 3.66 10.58 -7.68
N SER A 304 2.72 11.07 -6.86
CA SER A 304 2.88 12.31 -6.07
C SER A 304 3.71 12.08 -4.81
N LEU A 305 3.66 10.87 -4.22
CA LEU A 305 4.61 10.41 -3.19
C LEU A 305 6.05 10.47 -3.69
N ASN A 306 6.27 10.15 -4.97
CA ASN A 306 7.57 10.27 -5.62
C ASN A 306 8.02 11.73 -5.80
N ARG A 307 7.10 12.71 -5.79
CA ARG A 307 7.38 14.10 -6.17
C ARG A 307 8.07 14.93 -5.09
N ARG A 308 7.98 14.57 -3.80
CA ARG A 308 8.70 15.28 -2.71
C ARG A 308 10.17 14.87 -2.55
N LEU A 309 10.62 13.85 -3.28
CA LEU A 309 12.03 13.42 -3.32
C LEU A 309 12.70 13.64 -4.68
N LEU A 310 11.97 14.18 -5.66
CA LEU A 310 12.47 14.41 -7.01
C LEU A 310 12.14 15.85 -7.41
N ILE A 311 13.11 16.74 -7.17
CA ILE A 311 13.14 18.07 -7.77
C ILE A 311 13.48 17.92 -9.27
N ASN A 312 12.77 18.74 -10.07
CA ASN A 312 13.00 19.12 -11.47
C ASN A 312 12.82 18.06 -12.58
N GLU A 313 11.67 18.08 -13.26
CA GLU A 313 11.53 18.61 -14.63
C GLU A 313 10.09 18.41 -15.16
N SER A 314 9.77 19.10 -16.25
CA SER A 314 8.43 19.58 -16.59
C SER A 314 7.38 18.50 -16.95
N TYR A 315 6.18 18.68 -16.38
CA TYR A 315 5.00 17.81 -16.50
C TYR A 315 4.43 17.67 -17.93
N LYS A 316 4.91 18.43 -18.92
CA LYS A 316 4.32 18.51 -20.27
C LYS A 316 4.84 17.45 -21.24
N GLU A 317 6.03 16.88 -21.04
CA GLU A 317 6.58 15.85 -21.94
C GLU A 317 6.07 14.43 -21.65
N VAL A 318 5.76 14.13 -20.38
CA VAL A 318 5.31 12.80 -19.92
C VAL A 318 3.99 12.38 -20.59
N LYS A 319 3.13 13.34 -20.95
CA LYS A 319 1.84 13.08 -21.60
C LYS A 319 2.00 12.63 -23.06
N LYS A 320 3.12 12.95 -23.72
CA LYS A 320 3.34 12.67 -25.15
C LYS A 320 3.92 11.26 -25.40
N ASN A 321 4.58 10.66 -24.39
CA ASN A 321 5.34 9.40 -24.54
C ASN A 321 4.73 8.17 -23.82
N ALA A 322 3.47 8.24 -23.38
CA ALA A 322 2.81 7.21 -22.57
C ALA A 322 2.68 5.82 -23.25
N LYS A 323 2.90 5.70 -24.57
CA LYS A 323 2.84 4.42 -25.30
C LYS A 323 4.12 3.57 -25.24
N HIS A 324 5.27 4.14 -24.86
CA HIS A 324 6.56 3.42 -24.81
C HIS A 324 7.10 3.22 -23.38
N MET A 325 6.30 3.51 -22.37
CA MET A 325 6.72 3.70 -20.99
C MET A 325 6.11 2.66 -20.03
N GLN A 326 6.15 1.36 -20.36
CA GLN A 326 5.60 0.33 -19.45
C GLN A 326 6.65 -0.25 -18.48
N TRP A 327 7.95 -0.19 -18.81
CA TRP A 327 8.95 -1.03 -18.15
C TRP A 327 9.67 -0.37 -16.96
N HIS A 328 10.01 0.92 -17.05
CA HIS A 328 10.62 1.70 -15.96
C HIS A 328 9.75 1.75 -14.67
N TYR A 329 8.46 1.44 -14.80
CA TYR A 329 7.48 1.48 -13.71
C TYR A 329 7.49 0.21 -12.84
N LYS A 330 7.85 -0.96 -13.40
CA LYS A 330 7.91 -2.22 -12.64
C LYS A 330 9.07 -2.21 -11.65
N THR A 331 10.26 -1.83 -12.10
CA THR A 331 11.48 -1.81 -11.25
C THR A 331 11.37 -0.78 -10.12
N ARG A 332 10.74 0.38 -10.36
CA ARG A 332 10.55 1.43 -9.34
C ARG A 332 9.42 1.13 -8.35
N ALA A 333 8.36 0.44 -8.79
CA ALA A 333 7.30 -0.02 -7.89
C ALA A 333 7.80 -1.10 -6.92
N VAL A 334 8.69 -1.99 -7.37
CA VAL A 334 9.37 -2.97 -6.52
C VAL A 334 10.28 -2.28 -5.49
N ASP A 335 11.01 -1.24 -5.90
CA ASP A 335 11.86 -0.45 -5.00
C ASP A 335 11.06 0.35 -3.94
N TYR A 336 9.79 0.69 -4.26
CA TYR A 336 8.82 1.29 -3.34
C TYR A 336 8.27 0.26 -2.35
N ILE A 337 7.86 -0.92 -2.84
CA ILE A 337 7.49 -2.10 -2.03
C ILE A 337 8.62 -2.41 -1.03
N ARG A 338 9.89 -2.37 -1.45
CA ARG A 338 11.06 -2.56 -0.58
C ARG A 338 11.14 -1.62 0.63
N ARG A 339 10.73 -0.34 0.49
CA ARG A 339 10.78 0.65 1.59
C ARG A 339 9.64 0.51 2.60
N LEU A 340 8.65 -0.29 2.23
CA LEU A 340 7.38 -0.48 2.95
C LEU A 340 7.38 -1.74 3.83
N PHE A 341 8.34 -2.64 3.65
CA PHE A 341 8.47 -3.88 4.42
C PHE A 341 9.60 -3.83 5.44
N ILE A 342 9.40 -4.55 6.56
CA ILE A 342 10.47 -4.92 7.48
C ILE A 342 11.51 -5.72 6.66
N LYS A 343 12.76 -5.24 6.62
CA LYS A 343 13.88 -5.89 5.93
C LYS A 343 14.02 -7.32 6.43
N SER A 344 13.60 -8.30 5.62
CA SER A 344 13.79 -9.71 5.90
C SER A 344 14.52 -10.36 4.74
N LYS A 345 15.51 -11.20 5.04
CA LYS A 345 16.30 -11.93 4.03
C LYS A 345 15.42 -12.76 3.08
N LYS A 346 14.26 -13.22 3.56
CA LYS A 346 13.27 -13.96 2.76
C LYS A 346 12.60 -13.07 1.71
N THR A 347 12.25 -11.84 2.06
CA THR A 347 11.63 -10.87 1.14
C THR A 347 12.63 -10.46 0.05
N ASP A 348 13.88 -10.18 0.41
CA ASP A 348 14.92 -9.80 -0.56
C ASP A 348 15.20 -10.91 -1.58
N ALA A 349 15.21 -12.18 -1.12
CA ALA A 349 15.39 -13.34 -1.98
C ALA A 349 14.28 -13.45 -3.03
N VAL A 350 13.01 -13.26 -2.63
CA VAL A 350 11.86 -13.27 -3.56
C VAL A 350 11.99 -12.14 -4.58
N LEU A 351 12.33 -10.93 -4.16
CA LEU A 351 12.46 -9.78 -5.07
C LEU A 351 13.59 -9.98 -6.10
N ASN A 352 14.74 -10.50 -5.68
CA ASN A 352 15.83 -10.80 -6.61
C ASN A 352 15.43 -11.88 -7.62
N ALA A 353 14.78 -12.97 -7.17
CA ALA A 353 14.32 -14.04 -8.05
C ALA A 353 13.34 -13.53 -9.11
N GLU A 354 12.39 -12.66 -8.73
CA GLU A 354 11.45 -12.05 -9.66
C GLU A 354 12.13 -11.09 -10.64
N HIS A 355 13.09 -10.27 -10.20
CA HIS A 355 13.87 -9.41 -11.10
C HIS A 355 14.67 -10.23 -12.12
N ILE A 356 15.37 -11.28 -11.67
CA ILE A 356 16.15 -12.18 -12.52
C ILE A 356 15.26 -12.78 -13.62
N LYS A 357 14.09 -13.29 -13.23
CA LYS A 357 13.13 -13.90 -14.17
C LYS A 357 12.53 -12.88 -15.13
N ALA A 358 12.07 -11.73 -14.63
CA ALA A 358 11.39 -10.71 -15.43
C ALA A 358 12.32 -10.03 -16.44
N LEU A 359 13.62 -10.00 -16.16
CA LEU A 359 14.64 -9.36 -16.98
C LEU A 359 15.47 -10.34 -17.79
N HIS A 360 15.11 -11.62 -17.78
CA HIS A 360 15.80 -12.70 -18.50
C HIS A 360 17.32 -12.70 -18.23
N ILE A 361 17.69 -12.57 -16.95
CA ILE A 361 19.10 -12.66 -16.52
C ILE A 361 19.49 -14.14 -16.47
N ASP A 362 20.56 -14.52 -17.17
CA ASP A 362 21.10 -15.87 -17.12
C ASP A 362 21.95 -16.01 -15.85
N ILE A 363 21.42 -16.68 -14.84
CA ILE A 363 22.11 -16.97 -13.57
C ILE A 363 21.67 -18.32 -13.00
N PRO A 364 22.60 -19.22 -12.63
CA PRO A 364 22.27 -20.48 -11.96
C PRO A 364 21.68 -20.26 -10.56
N ASN A 365 20.94 -21.22 -10.03
CA ASN A 365 20.25 -21.11 -8.73
C ASN A 365 21.18 -21.13 -7.49
N ASN A 366 22.50 -21.11 -7.66
CA ASN A 366 23.49 -21.25 -6.58
C ASN A 366 24.20 -19.92 -6.23
N TYR A 367 23.44 -18.82 -6.12
CA TYR A 367 23.94 -17.52 -5.69
C TYR A 367 23.61 -17.21 -4.22
N ASN A 368 24.33 -16.27 -3.61
CA ASN A 368 24.05 -15.73 -2.28
C ASN A 368 24.03 -14.20 -2.33
N ILE A 369 22.83 -13.63 -2.19
CA ILE A 369 22.61 -12.18 -2.24
C ILE A 369 22.04 -11.73 -0.89
N ASN A 370 22.71 -10.78 -0.25
CA ASN A 370 22.18 -10.05 0.90
C ASN A 370 21.69 -8.67 0.45
N GLY A 371 20.39 -8.40 0.62
CA GLY A 371 19.72 -7.21 0.08
C GLY A 371 19.25 -7.38 -1.37
N VAL A 372 18.85 -6.29 -2.02
CA VAL A 372 18.22 -6.32 -3.37
C VAL A 372 19.10 -5.66 -4.41
N ILE A 373 19.33 -6.35 -5.53
CA ILE A 373 20.10 -5.84 -6.67
C ILE A 373 19.19 -5.09 -7.63
N THR A 374 19.66 -3.95 -8.15
CA THR A 374 19.02 -3.28 -9.28
C THR A 374 19.59 -3.80 -10.59
N PHE A 375 18.72 -4.35 -11.43
CA PHE A 375 19.07 -4.80 -12.78
C PHE A 375 18.41 -3.93 -13.85
N VAL A 376 19.11 -3.76 -14.97
CA VAL A 376 18.56 -3.27 -16.24
C VAL A 376 19.16 -4.13 -17.34
N ASN A 377 18.33 -4.73 -18.19
CA ASN A 377 18.80 -5.64 -19.24
C ASN A 377 18.13 -5.33 -20.58
N GLU A 378 18.66 -4.33 -21.30
CA GLU A 378 18.31 -4.06 -22.71
C GLU A 378 19.16 -4.90 -23.69
N GLY A 379 20.17 -5.60 -23.17
CA GLY A 379 21.09 -6.43 -23.93
C GLY A 379 21.09 -7.87 -23.40
N SER A 380 22.25 -8.33 -22.92
CA SER A 380 22.40 -9.63 -22.28
C SER A 380 23.24 -9.50 -21.00
N ILE A 381 22.75 -10.12 -19.92
CA ILE A 381 23.47 -10.26 -18.66
C ILE A 381 23.55 -11.74 -18.33
N LYS A 382 24.77 -12.24 -18.19
CA LYS A 382 25.08 -13.60 -17.77
C LYS A 382 25.96 -13.58 -16.52
N ILE A 383 25.62 -14.38 -15.52
CA ILE A 383 26.29 -14.48 -14.24
C ILE A 383 26.55 -15.96 -13.94
N GLY A 384 27.77 -16.29 -13.58
CA GLY A 384 28.22 -17.64 -13.26
C GLY A 384 27.74 -18.17 -11.90
N ASN A 385 28.23 -19.36 -11.58
CA ASN A 385 27.94 -20.08 -10.35
C ASN A 385 28.52 -19.38 -9.11
N GLN A 386 27.95 -19.65 -7.93
CA GLN A 386 28.49 -19.19 -6.64
C GLN A 386 28.65 -17.66 -6.52
N PHE A 387 27.86 -16.90 -7.27
CA PHE A 387 27.85 -15.45 -7.21
C PHE A 387 27.47 -14.95 -5.80
N LYS A 388 28.26 -14.03 -5.25
CA LYS A 388 28.05 -13.45 -3.92
C LYS A 388 27.88 -11.95 -4.03
N ALA A 389 26.79 -11.43 -3.48
CA ALA A 389 26.51 -10.00 -3.53
C ALA A 389 25.98 -9.45 -2.21
N ASN A 390 26.45 -8.26 -1.85
CA ASN A 390 25.83 -7.43 -0.82
C ASN A 390 25.29 -6.15 -1.47
N SER A 391 24.03 -5.81 -1.21
CA SER A 391 23.35 -4.67 -1.81
C SER A 391 22.49 -3.90 -0.82
N GLY A 392 22.89 -2.67 -0.51
CA GLY A 392 22.15 -1.73 0.31
C GLY A 392 22.97 -1.18 1.47
N ALA A 393 22.36 -0.20 2.15
CA ALA A 393 23.03 0.55 3.20
C ALA A 393 23.42 -0.29 4.42
N ASP A 394 22.55 -1.22 4.80
CA ASP A 394 22.71 -2.02 6.02
C ASP A 394 23.46 -3.34 5.74
N HIS A 395 23.86 -3.61 4.49
CA HIS A 395 24.44 -4.88 4.06
C HIS A 395 25.92 -4.80 3.72
N ASN A 396 26.50 -3.59 3.73
CA ASN A 396 27.92 -3.37 3.46
C ASN A 396 28.50 -2.40 4.49
N MET A 397 29.44 -2.88 5.30
CA MET A 397 30.10 -2.09 6.35
C MET A 397 30.97 -0.94 5.80
N ILE A 398 31.37 -1.03 4.52
CA ILE A 398 32.21 -0.04 3.86
C ILE A 398 31.31 0.94 3.10
N GLY A 399 30.90 2.01 3.78
CA GLY A 399 30.28 3.22 3.19
C GLY A 399 28.92 2.98 2.52
N GLY A 400 28.00 2.29 3.21
CA GLY A 400 26.65 1.89 2.79
C GLY A 400 25.69 2.99 2.29
N ASP A 401 26.07 3.76 1.28
CA ASP A 401 25.25 4.86 0.74
C ASP A 401 24.66 4.52 -0.65
N SER A 402 24.92 3.31 -1.15
CA SER A 402 24.48 2.84 -2.47
C SER A 402 23.89 1.44 -2.45
N VAL A 403 23.30 1.05 -3.59
CA VAL A 403 22.84 -0.31 -3.89
C VAL A 403 23.68 -0.89 -5.01
N LEU A 404 23.77 -2.22 -5.10
CA LEU A 404 24.39 -2.91 -6.21
C LEU A 404 23.55 -2.73 -7.48
N ARG A 405 24.18 -2.27 -8.57
CA ARG A 405 23.53 -2.05 -9.87
C ARG A 405 24.28 -2.79 -10.98
N ILE A 406 23.55 -3.55 -11.79
CA ILE A 406 24.08 -4.24 -12.98
C ILE A 406 23.19 -3.87 -14.18
N ILE A 407 23.75 -3.08 -15.11
CA ILE A 407 22.98 -2.38 -16.14
C ILE A 407 23.58 -2.64 -17.52
N ALA A 408 22.96 -3.52 -18.31
CA ALA A 408 23.16 -3.58 -19.76
C ALA A 408 22.20 -2.57 -20.41
N ALA A 409 22.70 -1.38 -20.71
CA ALA A 409 21.88 -0.18 -20.96
C ALA A 409 21.43 0.01 -22.42
N LYS A 410 21.98 -0.75 -23.36
CA LYS A 410 21.70 -0.62 -24.80
C LYS A 410 21.43 -1.99 -25.40
N ARG A 411 20.67 -2.00 -26.49
CA ARG A 411 20.45 -3.22 -27.29
C ARG A 411 21.79 -3.77 -27.79
N GLY A 412 22.06 -5.03 -27.48
CA GLY A 412 23.32 -5.70 -27.82
C GLY A 412 24.48 -5.46 -26.85
N ALA A 413 24.27 -4.70 -25.75
CA ALA A 413 25.26 -4.62 -24.68
C ALA A 413 25.39 -5.97 -23.97
N ILE A 414 26.61 -6.35 -23.58
CA ILE A 414 26.90 -7.64 -22.93
C ILE A 414 27.54 -7.40 -21.57
N ILE A 415 27.00 -8.03 -20.52
CA ILE A 415 27.68 -8.17 -19.23
C ILE A 415 27.86 -9.67 -18.98
N ASN A 416 29.10 -10.11 -18.88
CA ASN A 416 29.45 -11.47 -18.48
C ASN A 416 30.19 -11.42 -17.15
N ILE A 417 29.66 -12.10 -16.14
CA ILE A 417 30.28 -12.29 -14.83
C ILE A 417 30.52 -13.80 -14.67
N GLY A 418 31.76 -14.18 -14.37
CA GLY A 418 32.18 -15.56 -14.19
C GLY A 418 31.72 -16.21 -12.89
N ASP A 419 32.31 -17.35 -12.59
CA ASP A 419 32.03 -18.17 -11.40
C ASP A 419 32.76 -17.63 -10.17
N ASN A 420 32.15 -17.82 -8.99
CA ASN A 420 32.69 -17.42 -7.68
C ASN A 420 33.10 -15.94 -7.58
N VAL A 421 32.37 -15.05 -8.25
CA VAL A 421 32.57 -13.60 -8.15
C VAL A 421 31.85 -13.03 -6.93
N GLY A 422 32.56 -12.18 -6.17
CA GLY A 422 32.02 -11.48 -5.00
C GLY A 422 32.01 -9.96 -5.19
N MET A 423 30.87 -9.29 -4.94
CA MET A 423 30.80 -7.83 -5.04
C MET A 423 29.88 -7.17 -4.00
N SER A 424 30.20 -5.94 -3.59
CA SER A 424 29.41 -5.20 -2.61
C SER A 424 29.09 -3.79 -3.09
N ASN A 425 27.81 -3.42 -3.15
CA ASN A 425 27.33 -2.06 -3.47
C ASN A 425 27.97 -1.41 -4.71
N CYS A 426 28.43 -2.19 -5.68
CA CYS A 426 29.10 -1.68 -6.87
C CYS A 426 28.09 -1.24 -7.94
N THR A 427 28.55 -0.55 -8.98
CA THR A 427 27.74 -0.19 -10.14
C THR A 427 28.46 -0.58 -11.40
N ILE A 428 27.83 -1.43 -12.21
CA ILE A 428 28.31 -1.90 -13.51
C ILE A 428 27.35 -1.38 -14.58
N VAL A 429 27.87 -0.64 -15.56
CA VAL A 429 27.11 -0.15 -16.71
C VAL A 429 27.81 -0.53 -18.00
N ALA A 430 27.13 -1.31 -18.84
CA ALA A 430 27.59 -1.67 -20.17
C ALA A 430 26.69 -1.04 -21.24
N TRP A 431 27.29 -0.29 -22.14
CA TRP A 431 26.72 0.12 -23.42
C TRP A 431 27.19 -0.80 -24.56
N LYS A 432 28.34 -1.46 -24.40
CA LYS A 432 28.93 -2.39 -25.37
C LYS A 432 29.27 -3.74 -24.73
N LYS A 433 30.29 -3.82 -23.86
CA LYS A 433 30.70 -5.08 -23.23
C LYS A 433 31.51 -4.85 -21.94
N VAL A 434 31.10 -5.52 -20.87
CA VAL A 434 31.89 -5.70 -19.64
C VAL A 434 32.05 -7.20 -19.39
N THR A 435 33.28 -7.65 -19.16
CA THR A 435 33.59 -9.04 -18.82
C THR A 435 34.36 -9.09 -17.52
N ILE A 436 33.86 -9.88 -16.57
CA ILE A 436 34.48 -10.16 -15.28
C ILE A 436 34.64 -11.67 -15.24
N GLU A 437 35.88 -12.15 -15.18
CA GLU A 437 36.20 -13.57 -15.13
C GLU A 437 36.01 -14.16 -13.72
N ASP A 438 36.34 -15.45 -13.59
CA ASP A 438 36.12 -16.23 -12.40
C ASP A 438 36.98 -15.75 -11.22
N ASN A 439 36.49 -15.97 -10.01
CA ASN A 439 37.21 -15.69 -8.75
C ASN A 439 37.60 -14.22 -8.55
N VAL A 440 36.97 -13.29 -9.25
CA VAL A 440 37.18 -11.85 -9.05
C VAL A 440 36.45 -11.36 -7.79
N LEU A 441 37.13 -10.53 -7.01
CA LEU A 441 36.54 -9.84 -5.86
C LEU A 441 36.46 -8.33 -6.11
N ILE A 442 35.30 -7.74 -5.83
CA ILE A 442 35.02 -6.32 -6.04
C ILE A 442 34.54 -5.68 -4.74
N GLY A 443 35.34 -4.73 -4.24
CA GLY A 443 35.08 -4.01 -3.01
C GLY A 443 33.84 -3.10 -3.07
N GLY A 444 33.46 -2.61 -1.88
CA GLY A 444 32.34 -1.69 -1.68
C GLY A 444 32.36 -0.47 -2.60
N GLY A 445 31.26 -0.18 -3.29
CA GLY A 445 31.09 1.12 -3.99
C GLY A 445 31.91 1.34 -5.26
N VAL A 446 32.55 0.27 -5.77
CA VAL A 446 33.29 0.29 -7.05
C VAL A 446 32.35 0.65 -8.21
N LYS A 447 32.87 1.39 -9.19
CA LYS A 447 32.13 1.83 -10.37
C LYS A 447 32.84 1.36 -11.63
N ILE A 448 32.10 0.71 -12.54
CA ILE A 448 32.61 0.11 -13.77
C ILE A 448 31.71 0.56 -14.91
N TRP A 449 32.25 1.27 -15.89
CA TRP A 449 31.47 1.68 -17.07
C TRP A 449 32.30 1.74 -18.34
N ASP A 450 31.78 1.12 -19.40
CA ASP A 450 32.45 1.00 -20.70
C ASP A 450 32.14 2.19 -21.65
N THR A 451 31.63 3.29 -21.10
CA THR A 451 31.16 4.49 -21.82
C THR A 451 31.58 5.77 -21.11
N ASN A 452 31.67 6.86 -21.87
CA ASN A 452 31.82 8.21 -21.31
C ASN A 452 30.48 8.84 -20.86
N PHE A 453 29.35 8.19 -21.14
CA PHE A 453 27.97 8.69 -20.97
C PHE A 453 27.58 9.90 -21.81
N HIS A 454 28.52 10.81 -22.06
CA HIS A 454 28.32 12.06 -22.78
C HIS A 454 29.45 12.32 -23.78
N SER A 455 29.16 13.13 -24.80
CA SER A 455 30.19 13.65 -25.70
C SER A 455 31.26 14.43 -24.94
N LEU A 456 32.51 14.34 -25.42
CA LEU A 456 33.58 15.21 -24.93
C LEU A 456 33.54 16.60 -25.58
N ASN A 457 32.82 16.75 -26.70
CA ASN A 457 32.58 18.05 -27.30
C ASN A 457 31.59 18.83 -26.42
N PRO A 458 31.99 19.97 -25.82
CA PRO A 458 31.12 20.70 -24.90
C PRO A 458 29.85 21.20 -25.58
N GLN A 459 29.90 21.63 -26.84
CA GLN A 459 28.74 22.13 -27.57
C GLN A 459 27.71 21.03 -27.83
N VAL A 460 28.18 19.81 -28.13
CA VAL A 460 27.31 18.64 -28.34
C VAL A 460 26.71 18.18 -27.01
N ARG A 461 27.53 18.11 -25.95
CA ARG A 461 27.09 17.63 -24.63
C ARG A 461 26.08 18.56 -23.95
N THR A 462 26.18 19.87 -24.17
CA THR A 462 25.26 20.86 -23.56
C THR A 462 24.10 21.25 -24.47
N ALA A 463 24.00 20.65 -25.66
CA ALA A 463 22.79 20.75 -26.47
C ALA A 463 21.62 20.03 -25.77
N ASP A 464 20.43 20.08 -26.36
CA ASP A 464 19.31 19.21 -25.96
C ASP A 464 19.81 17.77 -25.76
N TYR A 465 19.38 17.10 -24.69
CA TYR A 465 19.78 15.73 -24.35
C TYR A 465 19.61 14.75 -25.52
N HIS A 466 18.62 14.98 -26.40
CA HIS A 466 18.38 14.16 -27.59
C HIS A 466 19.44 14.33 -28.70
N LEU A 467 20.28 15.35 -28.59
CA LEU A 467 21.34 15.69 -29.53
C LEU A 467 22.75 15.30 -29.03
N ASP A 468 22.88 14.73 -27.82
CA ASP A 468 24.15 14.24 -27.32
C ASP A 468 24.59 12.98 -28.10
N HIS A 469 25.58 13.15 -28.95
CA HIS A 469 26.09 12.14 -29.88
C HIS A 469 27.61 12.02 -29.81
N ASP A 470 28.19 11.07 -30.57
CA ASP A 470 29.63 10.76 -30.55
C ASP A 470 30.16 10.27 -29.18
N ILE A 471 29.29 9.62 -28.40
CA ILE A 471 29.63 9.05 -27.10
C ILE A 471 30.52 7.82 -27.32
N LYS A 472 31.76 7.89 -26.81
CA LYS A 472 32.73 6.81 -26.98
C LYS A 472 32.46 5.66 -26.01
N THR A 473 32.50 4.45 -26.53
CA THR A 473 32.44 3.20 -25.76
C THR A 473 33.61 2.29 -26.11
N ALA A 474 34.12 1.55 -25.13
CA ALA A 474 35.19 0.57 -25.32
C ALA A 474 35.09 -0.53 -24.24
N PRO A 475 35.18 -1.82 -24.61
CA PRO A 475 34.96 -2.93 -23.67
C PRO A 475 35.87 -2.87 -22.44
N ILE A 476 35.37 -3.40 -21.32
CA ILE A 476 36.17 -3.61 -20.09
C ILE A 476 36.32 -5.11 -19.85
N HIS A 477 37.52 -5.53 -19.45
CA HIS A 477 37.83 -6.93 -19.13
C HIS A 477 38.60 -7.01 -17.80
N ILE A 478 38.01 -7.65 -16.79
CA ILE A 478 38.65 -7.93 -15.50
C ILE A 478 38.96 -9.42 -15.46
N LYS A 479 40.24 -9.78 -15.50
CA LYS A 479 40.68 -11.17 -15.56
C LYS A 479 40.58 -11.87 -14.21
N GLN A 480 40.70 -13.20 -14.26
CA GLN A 480 40.52 -14.09 -13.11
C GLN A 480 41.41 -13.69 -11.91
N TYR A 481 40.89 -13.95 -10.70
CA TYR A 481 41.56 -13.66 -9.42
C TYR A 481 41.91 -12.20 -9.14
N ALA A 482 41.54 -11.24 -10.01
CA ALA A 482 41.76 -9.83 -9.73
C ALA A 482 40.95 -9.37 -8.50
N PHE A 483 41.53 -8.46 -7.72
CA PHE A 483 40.86 -7.83 -6.58
C PHE A 483 40.77 -6.32 -6.75
N ILE A 484 39.54 -5.80 -6.80
CA ILE A 484 39.27 -4.37 -6.98
C ILE A 484 38.94 -3.72 -5.64
N GLY A 485 39.85 -2.88 -5.13
CA GLY A 485 39.68 -2.16 -3.87
C GLY A 485 38.47 -1.24 -3.88
N ALA A 486 37.85 -1.08 -2.70
CA ALA A 486 36.63 -0.30 -2.51
C ALA A 486 36.73 1.13 -3.06
N GLY A 487 35.61 1.64 -3.59
CA GLY A 487 35.51 3.00 -4.13
C GLY A 487 36.25 3.26 -5.45
N SER A 488 36.91 2.26 -6.03
CA SER A 488 37.62 2.42 -7.31
C SER A 488 36.68 2.66 -8.48
N ILE A 489 37.18 3.34 -9.52
CA ILE A 489 36.48 3.66 -10.76
C ILE A 489 37.25 3.04 -11.92
N ILE A 490 36.60 2.16 -12.69
CA ILE A 490 37.15 1.50 -13.87
C ILE A 490 36.48 2.09 -15.12
N LEU A 491 37.26 2.75 -15.96
CA LEU A 491 36.77 3.40 -17.18
C LEU A 491 36.84 2.49 -18.40
N LYS A 492 36.14 2.90 -19.46
CA LYS A 492 36.07 2.22 -20.76
C LYS A 492 37.45 1.81 -21.30
N GLY A 493 37.51 0.65 -21.94
CA GLY A 493 38.70 0.19 -22.66
C GLY A 493 39.78 -0.45 -21.79
N VAL A 494 39.55 -0.60 -20.49
CA VAL A 494 40.53 -1.15 -19.54
C VAL A 494 40.46 -2.67 -19.48
N THR A 495 41.65 -3.28 -19.52
CA THR A 495 41.90 -4.66 -19.10
C THR A 495 42.65 -4.68 -17.77
N ILE A 496 42.12 -5.37 -16.76
CA ILE A 496 42.81 -5.61 -15.49
C ILE A 496 43.34 -7.03 -15.51
N GLY A 497 44.66 -7.14 -15.35
CA GLY A 497 45.37 -8.39 -15.43
C GLY A 497 45.04 -9.38 -14.32
N GLU A 498 45.37 -10.64 -14.59
CA GLU A 498 45.17 -11.78 -13.70
C GLU A 498 45.91 -11.55 -12.37
N ASN A 499 45.33 -12.03 -11.26
CA ASN A 499 45.83 -11.92 -9.88
C ASN A 499 46.04 -10.49 -9.37
N SER A 500 45.77 -9.46 -10.18
CA SER A 500 46.18 -8.10 -9.86
C SER A 500 45.28 -7.44 -8.85
N VAL A 501 45.88 -6.62 -7.98
CA VAL A 501 45.17 -5.89 -6.92
C VAL A 501 45.14 -4.42 -7.26
N ILE A 502 43.93 -3.86 -7.34
CA ILE A 502 43.72 -2.42 -7.46
C ILE A 502 43.48 -1.85 -6.06
N GLY A 503 44.31 -0.90 -5.63
CA GLY A 503 44.16 -0.20 -4.36
C GLY A 503 42.83 0.56 -4.28
N ALA A 504 42.29 0.72 -3.07
CA ALA A 504 41.04 1.46 -2.84
C ALA A 504 41.09 2.91 -3.38
N GLY A 505 39.96 3.42 -3.84
CA GLY A 505 39.81 4.79 -4.35
C GLY A 505 40.56 5.08 -5.66
N SER A 506 41.01 4.06 -6.39
CA SER A 506 41.80 4.24 -7.61
C SER A 506 40.94 4.59 -8.83
N VAL A 507 41.48 5.35 -9.77
CA VAL A 507 40.83 5.65 -11.06
C VAL A 507 41.63 4.99 -12.18
N VAL A 508 41.11 3.87 -12.69
CA VAL A 508 41.78 3.05 -13.71
C VAL A 508 41.33 3.50 -15.09
N VAL A 509 42.29 4.08 -15.83
CA VAL A 509 42.08 4.70 -17.16
C VAL A 509 42.87 4.01 -18.27
N GLY A 510 43.64 2.98 -17.94
CA GLY A 510 44.44 2.17 -18.86
C GLY A 510 44.70 0.79 -18.28
N ASP A 511 45.22 -0.11 -19.12
CA ASP A 511 45.41 -1.51 -18.77
C ASP A 511 46.38 -1.69 -17.59
N ILE A 512 46.09 -2.70 -16.77
CA ILE A 512 46.91 -3.14 -15.65
C ILE A 512 47.48 -4.52 -16.00
N PRO A 513 48.81 -4.71 -15.99
CA PRO A 513 49.44 -6.01 -16.25
C PRO A 513 48.98 -7.09 -15.26
N ASP A 514 49.24 -8.35 -15.58
CA ASP A 514 49.02 -9.46 -14.64
C ASP A 514 50.02 -9.40 -13.47
N ASN A 515 49.66 -9.96 -12.30
CA ASN A 515 50.50 -10.13 -11.11
C ASN A 515 51.11 -8.83 -10.55
N VAL A 516 50.33 -7.76 -10.47
CA VAL A 516 50.78 -6.50 -9.87
C VAL A 516 49.82 -5.95 -8.83
N ILE A 517 50.34 -5.12 -7.93
CA ILE A 517 49.57 -4.19 -7.13
C ILE A 517 49.64 -2.83 -7.82
N ALA A 518 48.49 -2.26 -8.15
CA ALA A 518 48.36 -0.94 -8.76
C ALA A 518 47.42 -0.06 -7.95
N GLY A 519 47.60 1.26 -7.98
CA GLY A 519 46.69 2.18 -7.31
C GLY A 519 46.88 3.64 -7.67
N GLY A 520 45.96 4.49 -7.22
CA GLY A 520 46.01 5.95 -7.38
C GLY A 520 45.03 6.52 -8.40
N ASN A 521 45.08 7.84 -8.57
CA ASN A 521 44.29 8.59 -9.56
C ASN A 521 45.23 9.53 -10.36
N PRO A 522 45.62 9.16 -11.60
CA PRO A 522 45.27 7.92 -12.28
C PRO A 522 46.02 6.70 -11.70
N CYS A 523 45.43 5.52 -11.82
CA CYS A 523 46.00 4.27 -11.32
C CYS A 523 47.30 3.92 -12.04
N ARG A 524 48.33 3.52 -11.29
CA ARG A 524 49.64 3.08 -11.81
C ARG A 524 50.11 1.85 -11.06
N VAL A 525 50.94 1.03 -11.71
CA VAL A 525 51.62 -0.08 -11.06
C VAL A 525 52.49 0.47 -9.93
N ILE A 526 52.29 -0.08 -8.72
CA ILE A 526 53.07 0.26 -7.52
C ILE A 526 54.22 -0.75 -7.39
N LYS A 527 53.92 -2.05 -7.47
CA LYS A 527 54.90 -3.13 -7.38
C LYS A 527 54.33 -4.44 -7.95
N PRO A 528 55.18 -5.43 -8.26
CA PRO A 528 54.74 -6.81 -8.48
C PRO A 528 54.04 -7.40 -7.24
N LEU A 529 53.12 -8.35 -7.46
CA LEU A 529 52.37 -9.04 -6.41
C LEU A 529 53.26 -9.94 -5.56
#